data_AF-A0A975F1Y7-F1
#
_entry.id   AF-A0A975F1Y7-F1
#
_cell.length_a   1.000
_cell.length_b   1.000
_cell.length_c   1.000
_cell.angle_alpha   90.00
_cell.angle_beta   90.00
_cell.angle_gamma   90.00
#
_symmetry.space_group_name_H-M   'P 1'
#
loop_
_entity.id
_entity.type
_entity.pdbx_description
1 polymer ?
#
loop_
_entity_poly.entity_id
_entity_poly.type
_entity_poly.pdbx_seq_one_letter_code
_entity_poly.pdbx_strand_id
1 'polypeptide(L)'
;MAADSAEAADEKDASGKTENAATGTAAREPVAKDALGHNSDAPVNEIPDALSFIDKEKTYTIDSADLNKYLGKPVFDESEVKKAVVPGTAIGLAWTSMGGDTLLIESIAFPGKGSVELTGQMGDVMKESAEIALNWVKRSILEQKIKESDWFEKNVIHLHIPEGATPKDGPSAGITMATTFMSLLTGRVIKSNLAMTGELSLTGQVLPIGGLREKTVAARRNGIKTIIIPKGNVRDLDEIPVHVKSGIKFLPVTRVEEVMDLVFPPEKSRAKKADGK
;
A
#
# COMPACT_ATOMS: atom_id res chain seq x y z
N MET A 1 18.68 53.77 -8.63
CA MET A 1 17.32 54.12 -8.16
C MET A 1 17.01 53.23 -6.98
N ALA A 2 16.53 53.79 -5.88
CA ALA A 2 16.24 53.08 -4.64
C ALA A 2 14.72 53.12 -4.36
N ALA A 3 14.29 52.45 -3.29
CA ALA A 3 12.89 52.38 -2.90
C ALA A 3 12.31 53.72 -2.42
N ASP A 4 10.99 53.85 -2.49
CA ASP A 4 10.21 54.68 -1.57
C ASP A 4 8.78 54.10 -1.41
N SER A 5 8.26 54.08 -0.17
CA SER A 5 6.83 53.92 0.24
C SER A 5 6.69 53.68 1.76
N ALA A 6 6.89 54.73 2.55
CA ALA A 6 6.15 54.98 3.80
C ALA A 6 5.10 56.09 3.51
N GLU A 7 4.11 56.50 4.33
CA GLU A 7 3.55 56.18 5.66
C GLU A 7 2.05 56.61 5.60
N ALA A 8 1.09 56.48 6.54
CA ALA A 8 0.94 56.10 7.95
C ALA A 8 -0.45 55.36 8.08
N ALA A 9 -0.88 54.63 9.11
CA ALA A 9 -0.74 54.64 10.58
C ALA A 9 -1.69 55.60 11.36
N ASP A 10 -2.68 55.01 12.05
CA ASP A 10 -3.31 55.42 13.33
C ASP A 10 -4.09 54.15 13.84
N GLU A 11 -3.92 53.58 15.05
CA GLU A 11 -4.28 54.03 16.41
C GLU A 11 -5.81 54.17 16.64
N LYS A 12 -6.49 53.67 17.69
CA LYS A 12 -6.16 53.12 19.05
C LYS A 12 -7.14 51.96 19.43
N ASP A 13 -7.22 51.35 20.63
CA ASP A 13 -6.60 51.56 21.96
C ASP A 13 -6.55 50.24 22.78
N ALA A 14 -5.97 50.24 23.98
CA ALA A 14 -5.58 49.03 24.73
C ALA A 14 -6.26 48.82 26.11
N SER A 15 -6.56 47.56 26.45
CA SER A 15 -6.48 46.96 27.81
C SER A 15 -6.99 45.50 27.81
N GLY A 16 -6.57 44.59 28.69
CA GLY A 16 -5.45 44.67 29.63
C GLY A 16 -5.63 43.92 30.96
N LYS A 17 -5.45 42.58 31.00
CA LYS A 17 -4.99 41.78 32.15
C LYS A 17 -4.86 40.27 31.83
N THR A 18 -4.14 39.54 32.68
CA THR A 18 -3.75 38.12 32.55
C THR A 18 -4.35 37.23 33.65
N GLU A 19 -4.10 35.91 33.54
CA GLU A 19 -4.48 34.84 34.48
C GLU A 19 -5.98 34.48 34.42
N ASN A 20 -6.39 33.20 34.40
CA ASN A 20 -5.85 32.07 35.17
C ASN A 20 -5.86 30.74 34.36
N ALA A 21 -5.31 29.65 34.92
CA ALA A 21 -5.19 28.34 34.28
C ALA A 21 -6.31 27.36 34.70
N ALA A 22 -6.75 26.49 33.76
CA ALA A 22 -7.29 25.16 34.05
C ALA A 22 -7.46 24.31 32.77
N THR A 23 -7.31 22.99 32.90
CA THR A 23 -7.68 21.99 31.88
C THR A 23 -9.19 21.80 31.80
N GLY A 24 -9.77 21.72 30.60
CA GLY A 24 -11.21 21.52 30.40
C GLY A 24 -11.56 20.40 29.40
N THR A 25 -11.87 19.20 29.90
CA THR A 25 -12.51 18.14 29.11
C THR A 25 -13.99 18.45 28.87
N ALA A 26 -14.40 18.54 27.60
CA ALA A 26 -15.78 18.82 27.21
C ALA A 26 -16.69 17.57 27.35
N ALA A 27 -17.14 17.29 28.57
CA ALA A 27 -18.30 16.43 28.79
C ALA A 27 -19.58 17.14 28.33
N ARG A 28 -20.54 16.41 27.76
CA ARG A 28 -21.85 16.97 27.38
C ARG A 28 -22.80 17.00 28.58
N GLU A 29 -23.63 18.04 28.64
CA GLU A 29 -24.49 18.37 29.79
C GLU A 29 -25.67 17.39 29.98
N PRO A 30 -26.16 17.22 31.21
CA PRO A 30 -27.34 16.41 31.51
C PRO A 30 -28.64 17.19 31.26
N VAL A 31 -29.60 16.57 30.55
CA VAL A 31 -30.94 17.16 30.34
C VAL A 31 -31.90 16.70 31.44
N ALA A 32 -32.41 17.69 32.18
CA ALA A 32 -33.64 17.69 33.00
C ALA A 32 -33.92 16.51 33.95
N LYS A 33 -34.05 16.84 35.25
CA LYS A 33 -34.83 16.05 36.21
C LYS A 33 -36.33 16.39 36.14
N ASP A 34 -37.11 15.52 36.77
CA ASP A 34 -38.46 15.76 37.30
C ASP A 34 -39.62 15.98 36.31
N ALA A 35 -40.13 14.86 35.79
CA ALA A 35 -41.56 14.68 35.54
C ALA A 35 -41.96 13.22 35.85
N LEU A 36 -43.17 13.03 36.40
CA LEU A 36 -43.82 11.73 36.67
C LEU A 36 -43.09 10.79 37.66
N GLY A 37 -43.41 10.93 38.95
CA GLY A 37 -43.07 9.89 39.94
C GLY A 37 -43.95 8.64 39.79
N HIS A 38 -43.34 7.46 39.95
CA HIS A 38 -43.98 6.18 40.27
C HIS A 38 -43.05 5.39 41.21
N ASN A 39 -43.60 4.42 41.95
CA ASN A 39 -42.94 3.81 43.11
C ASN A 39 -41.60 3.15 42.78
N SER A 40 -40.62 3.31 43.69
CA SER A 40 -39.24 2.81 43.58
C SER A 40 -39.07 1.30 43.83
N ASP A 41 -40.17 0.54 43.93
CA ASP A 41 -40.18 -0.86 44.34
C ASP A 41 -40.42 -1.85 43.17
N ALA A 42 -40.29 -1.37 41.93
CA ALA A 42 -40.15 -2.27 40.79
C ALA A 42 -38.73 -2.87 40.81
N PRO A 43 -38.56 -4.20 40.83
CA PRO A 43 -37.22 -4.79 40.74
C PRO A 43 -36.58 -4.39 39.42
N VAL A 44 -35.29 -4.03 39.47
CA VAL A 44 -34.49 -3.88 38.24
C VAL A 44 -34.35 -5.29 37.66
N ASN A 45 -35.18 -5.59 36.64
CA ASN A 45 -35.12 -6.85 35.93
C ASN A 45 -33.67 -7.07 35.47
N GLU A 46 -33.08 -8.19 35.92
CA GLU A 46 -31.74 -8.58 35.51
C GLU A 46 -31.68 -8.61 33.98
N ILE A 47 -30.65 -8.00 33.40
CA ILE A 47 -30.42 -8.11 31.95
C ILE A 47 -30.15 -9.60 31.69
N PRO A 48 -31.02 -10.31 30.95
CA PRO A 48 -30.91 -11.75 30.81
C PRO A 48 -29.58 -12.10 30.12
N ASP A 49 -28.81 -12.97 30.75
CA ASP A 49 -27.57 -13.52 30.19
C ASP A 49 -27.85 -14.05 28.77
N ALA A 50 -26.96 -13.77 27.82
CA ALA A 50 -27.04 -14.29 26.46
C ALA A 50 -27.19 -15.83 26.45
N LEU A 51 -26.65 -16.52 27.45
CA LEU A 51 -26.78 -17.97 27.63
C LEU A 51 -28.19 -18.44 28.05
N SER A 52 -29.06 -17.54 28.54
CA SER A 52 -30.46 -17.87 28.91
C SER A 52 -31.39 -18.00 27.71
N PHE A 53 -30.99 -17.46 26.55
CA PHE A 53 -31.69 -17.64 25.27
C PHE A 53 -31.26 -18.90 24.50
N ILE A 54 -30.25 -19.62 24.99
CA ILE A 54 -29.73 -20.83 24.34
C ILE A 54 -30.49 -22.05 24.86
N ASP A 55 -31.24 -22.69 23.96
CA ASP A 55 -31.85 -23.99 24.17
C ASP A 55 -30.76 -25.06 24.35
N LYS A 56 -30.55 -25.47 25.60
CA LYS A 56 -29.47 -26.39 26.00
C LYS A 56 -29.70 -27.84 25.56
N GLU A 57 -30.89 -28.19 25.06
CA GLU A 57 -31.18 -29.52 24.53
C GLU A 57 -30.97 -29.61 23.01
N LYS A 58 -30.92 -28.47 22.30
CA LYS A 58 -30.62 -28.42 20.86
C LYS A 58 -29.11 -28.36 20.58
N THR A 59 -28.59 -29.45 20.03
CA THR A 59 -27.26 -29.45 19.39
C THR A 59 -27.36 -28.89 17.98
N TYR A 60 -26.65 -27.80 17.70
CA TYR A 60 -26.52 -27.23 16.35
C TYR A 60 -25.20 -27.69 15.73
N THR A 61 -25.29 -28.41 14.61
CA THR A 61 -24.13 -28.62 13.71
C THR A 61 -24.18 -27.53 12.65
N ILE A 62 -23.08 -26.82 12.44
CA ILE A 62 -22.92 -25.78 11.42
C ILE A 62 -21.70 -26.19 10.58
N ASP A 63 -21.89 -26.32 9.27
CA ASP A 63 -20.82 -26.67 8.33
C ASP A 63 -20.47 -25.53 7.36
N SER A 64 -19.62 -25.82 6.36
CA SER A 64 -19.19 -24.83 5.36
C SER A 64 -20.30 -24.39 4.39
N ALA A 65 -21.35 -25.19 4.19
CA ALA A 65 -22.50 -24.84 3.35
C ALA A 65 -23.48 -23.93 4.10
N ASP A 66 -23.64 -24.13 5.41
CA ASP A 66 -24.42 -23.28 6.31
C ASP A 66 -23.88 -21.83 6.41
N LEU A 67 -22.60 -21.58 6.12
CA LEU A 67 -21.98 -20.25 6.30
C LEU A 67 -22.73 -19.13 5.56
N ASN A 68 -23.19 -19.36 4.32
CA ASN A 68 -23.92 -18.35 3.55
C ASN A 68 -25.31 -18.04 4.13
N LYS A 69 -25.91 -18.99 4.85
CA LYS A 69 -27.21 -18.85 5.53
C LYS A 69 -27.10 -18.06 6.83
N TYR A 70 -25.97 -18.15 7.55
CA TYR A 70 -25.78 -17.46 8.83
C TYR A 70 -24.96 -16.16 8.76
N LEU A 71 -24.01 -16.06 7.83
CA LEU A 71 -23.11 -14.91 7.65
C LEU A 71 -23.43 -14.08 6.39
N GLY A 72 -24.30 -14.59 5.51
CA GLY A 72 -24.56 -14.01 4.19
C GLY A 72 -23.44 -14.30 3.18
N LYS A 73 -23.43 -13.53 2.09
CA LYS A 73 -22.41 -13.67 1.04
C LYS A 73 -21.00 -13.42 1.60
N PRO A 74 -19.96 -14.11 1.09
CA PRO A 74 -18.57 -13.80 1.43
C PRO A 74 -18.25 -12.31 1.22
N VAL A 75 -17.61 -11.70 2.22
CA VAL A 75 -17.20 -10.28 2.21
C VAL A 75 -15.87 -10.08 1.48
N PHE A 76 -15.12 -11.15 1.26
CA PHE A 76 -13.86 -11.19 0.50
C PHE A 76 -13.98 -12.27 -0.58
N ASP A 77 -13.48 -12.00 -1.77
CA ASP A 77 -13.43 -12.95 -2.89
C ASP A 77 -11.96 -13.27 -3.24
N GLU A 78 -11.63 -14.56 -3.43
CA GLU A 78 -10.29 -14.99 -3.85
C GLU A 78 -9.93 -14.49 -5.27
N SER A 79 -10.92 -14.01 -6.05
CA SER A 79 -10.68 -13.30 -7.31
C SER A 79 -9.91 -11.98 -7.11
N GLU A 80 -10.11 -11.30 -5.98
CA GLU A 80 -9.54 -9.97 -5.65
C GLU A 80 -8.03 -9.98 -5.40
N VAL A 81 -7.40 -11.16 -5.33
CA VAL A 81 -5.94 -11.29 -5.18
C VAL A 81 -5.23 -10.58 -6.34
N LYS A 82 -4.59 -9.45 -6.00
CA LYS A 82 -3.85 -8.53 -6.89
C LYS A 82 -2.73 -9.27 -7.63
N LYS A 83 -2.77 -9.30 -8.98
CA LYS A 83 -1.84 -10.08 -9.84
C LYS A 83 -1.25 -9.23 -10.97
N ALA A 84 0.07 -9.14 -11.04
CA ALA A 84 0.79 -8.52 -12.16
C ALA A 84 0.92 -9.53 -13.32
N VAL A 85 0.04 -9.42 -14.33
CA VAL A 85 -0.03 -10.36 -15.47
C VAL A 85 0.13 -9.72 -16.85
N VAL A 86 0.25 -8.39 -16.92
CA VAL A 86 0.49 -7.63 -18.16
C VAL A 86 1.77 -6.79 -18.04
N PRO A 87 2.43 -6.42 -19.16
CA PRO A 87 3.55 -5.49 -19.12
C PRO A 87 3.12 -4.16 -18.51
N GLY A 88 4.02 -3.51 -17.78
CA GLY A 88 3.72 -2.31 -17.01
C GLY A 88 3.04 -2.58 -15.67
N THR A 89 3.08 -3.81 -15.13
CA THR A 89 2.57 -4.11 -13.77
C THR A 89 3.60 -4.82 -12.89
N ALA A 90 3.57 -4.55 -11.57
CA ALA A 90 4.32 -5.26 -10.54
C ALA A 90 3.57 -5.26 -9.19
N ILE A 91 3.93 -6.17 -8.27
CA ILE A 91 3.36 -6.25 -6.91
C ILE A 91 4.37 -5.73 -5.88
N GLY A 92 3.98 -4.68 -5.16
CA GLY A 92 4.69 -4.12 -4.01
C GLY A 92 4.07 -4.54 -2.67
N LEU A 93 4.80 -4.35 -1.58
CA LEU A 93 4.29 -4.51 -0.22
C LEU A 93 4.35 -3.19 0.55
N ALA A 94 3.20 -2.72 1.03
CA ALA A 94 3.04 -1.49 1.78
C ALA A 94 2.78 -1.75 3.27
N TRP A 95 2.99 -0.72 4.08
CA TRP A 95 2.54 -0.64 5.47
C TRP A 95 1.56 0.53 5.58
N THR A 96 0.45 0.33 6.29
CA THR A 96 -0.60 1.31 6.53
C THR A 96 -0.96 1.34 8.02
N SER A 97 -1.75 2.33 8.46
CA SER A 97 -2.32 2.37 9.81
C SER A 97 -3.17 1.13 10.16
N MET A 98 -3.72 0.43 9.16
CA MET A 98 -4.51 -0.80 9.34
C MET A 98 -3.66 -2.10 9.22
N GLY A 99 -2.33 -1.97 9.09
CA GLY A 99 -1.40 -3.08 8.86
C GLY A 99 -0.86 -3.11 7.42
N GLY A 100 -0.32 -4.26 7.01
CA GLY A 100 0.28 -4.40 5.68
C GLY A 100 -0.76 -4.65 4.58
N ASP A 101 -0.46 -4.17 3.36
CA ASP A 101 -1.20 -4.48 2.13
C ASP A 101 -0.23 -4.85 0.98
N THR A 102 -0.74 -5.58 -0.01
CA THR A 102 -0.12 -5.75 -1.32
C THR A 102 -0.61 -4.66 -2.27
N LEU A 103 0.30 -3.86 -2.83
CA LEU A 103 -0.04 -2.89 -3.87
C LEU A 103 0.19 -3.51 -5.25
N LEU A 104 -0.82 -3.48 -6.12
CA LEU A 104 -0.59 -3.54 -7.55
C LEU A 104 -0.12 -2.14 -7.99
N ILE A 105 1.02 -2.05 -8.68
CA ILE A 105 1.51 -0.80 -9.26
C ILE A 105 1.47 -0.95 -10.78
N GLU A 106 0.71 -0.09 -11.42
CA GLU A 106 0.37 -0.14 -12.84
C GLU A 106 0.98 1.04 -13.57
N SER A 107 1.36 0.87 -14.84
CA SER A 107 1.82 1.96 -15.68
C SER A 107 1.51 1.73 -17.16
N ILE A 108 1.24 2.82 -17.85
CA ILE A 108 1.03 2.87 -19.30
C ILE A 108 1.88 4.01 -19.90
N ALA A 109 2.08 3.95 -21.21
CA ALA A 109 2.61 5.07 -21.97
C ALA A 109 1.81 5.28 -23.26
N PHE A 110 1.64 6.55 -23.64
CA PHE A 110 0.89 6.94 -24.83
C PHE A 110 1.49 8.20 -25.49
N PRO A 111 1.30 8.41 -26.81
CA PRO A 111 1.87 9.56 -27.50
C PRO A 111 1.39 10.89 -26.93
N GLY A 112 2.31 11.83 -26.72
CA GLY A 112 2.04 13.13 -26.13
C GLY A 112 3.31 13.94 -25.87
N LYS A 113 3.19 15.08 -25.19
CA LYS A 113 4.37 15.84 -24.76
C LYS A 113 5.01 15.13 -23.57
N GLY A 114 6.30 14.82 -23.65
CA GLY A 114 7.06 14.11 -22.62
C GLY A 114 6.79 14.60 -21.20
N SER A 115 6.14 13.75 -20.40
CA SER A 115 5.72 14.04 -19.02
C SER A 115 5.57 12.75 -18.22
N VAL A 116 5.41 12.91 -16.91
CA VAL A 116 5.10 11.82 -15.97
C VAL A 116 3.83 12.19 -15.23
N GLU A 117 2.87 11.28 -15.20
CA GLU A 117 1.61 11.42 -14.47
C GLU A 117 1.57 10.39 -13.35
N LEU A 118 1.20 10.81 -12.14
CA LEU A 118 1.21 9.99 -10.93
C LEU A 118 -0.14 10.10 -10.22
N THR A 119 -0.92 9.01 -10.17
CA THR A 119 -2.26 9.03 -9.52
C THR A 119 -2.48 7.84 -8.58
N GLY A 120 -3.40 7.99 -7.62
CA GLY A 120 -3.72 6.95 -6.63
C GLY A 120 -3.54 7.35 -5.16
N GLN A 121 -3.68 8.66 -4.85
CA GLN A 121 -3.44 9.24 -3.52
C GLN A 121 -2.00 9.04 -3.00
N MET A 122 -1.01 9.20 -3.89
CA MET A 122 0.40 9.25 -3.51
C MET A 122 0.71 10.53 -2.73
N GLY A 123 1.32 10.39 -1.54
CA GLY A 123 2.00 11.48 -0.85
C GLY A 123 3.32 11.86 -1.54
N ASP A 124 3.95 12.94 -1.08
CA ASP A 124 5.07 13.55 -1.81
C ASP A 124 6.35 12.70 -1.79
N VAL A 125 6.59 11.94 -0.71
CA VAL A 125 7.74 11.01 -0.63
C VAL A 125 7.56 9.84 -1.61
N MET A 126 6.32 9.39 -1.82
CA MET A 126 6.02 8.36 -2.83
C MET A 126 6.12 8.90 -4.26
N LYS A 127 5.79 10.18 -4.51
CA LYS A 127 6.04 10.83 -5.82
C LYS A 127 7.53 10.95 -6.12
N GLU A 128 8.32 11.44 -5.17
CA GLU A 128 9.79 11.53 -5.30
C GLU A 128 10.39 10.13 -5.56
N SER A 129 9.93 9.11 -4.83
CA SER A 129 10.35 7.72 -5.04
C SER A 129 9.98 7.20 -6.45
N ALA A 130 8.85 7.63 -7.02
CA ALA A 130 8.47 7.30 -8.39
C ALA A 130 9.35 8.00 -9.43
N GLU A 131 9.71 9.27 -9.22
CA GLU A 131 10.64 10.02 -10.08
C GLU A 131 12.06 9.44 -10.04
N ILE A 132 12.56 9.08 -8.85
CA ILE A 132 13.86 8.39 -8.70
C ILE A 132 13.86 7.06 -9.44
N ALA A 133 12.79 6.27 -9.29
CA ALA A 133 12.62 5.00 -9.98
C ALA A 133 12.57 5.17 -11.51
N LEU A 134 11.81 6.12 -12.03
CA LEU A 134 11.75 6.39 -13.47
C LEU A 134 13.09 6.88 -14.02
N ASN A 135 13.78 7.78 -13.32
CA ASN A 135 15.06 8.31 -13.78
C ASN A 135 16.15 7.22 -13.84
N TRP A 136 16.18 6.30 -12.87
CA TRP A 136 17.06 5.12 -12.94
C TRP A 136 16.71 4.23 -14.15
N VAL A 137 15.42 3.91 -14.35
CA VAL A 137 14.99 3.06 -15.47
C VAL A 137 15.24 3.74 -16.82
N LYS A 138 14.96 5.04 -16.96
CA LYS A 138 15.21 5.82 -18.18
C LYS A 138 16.69 5.75 -18.57
N ARG A 139 17.60 5.93 -17.61
CA ARG A 139 19.05 5.74 -17.84
C ARG A 139 19.34 4.31 -18.33
N SER A 140 18.85 3.28 -17.62
CA SER A 140 19.09 1.87 -17.97
C SER A 140 18.54 1.50 -19.36
N ILE A 141 17.39 2.05 -19.77
CA ILE A 141 16.76 1.80 -21.07
C ILE A 141 17.54 2.46 -22.22
N LEU A 142 18.10 3.64 -21.99
CA LEU A 142 18.97 4.35 -22.94
C LEU A 142 20.34 3.65 -23.08
N GLU A 143 20.96 3.25 -21.96
CA GLU A 143 22.22 2.49 -21.95
C GLU A 143 22.09 1.14 -22.70
N GLN A 144 20.92 0.49 -22.58
CA GLN A 144 20.60 -0.76 -23.29
C GLN A 144 20.03 -0.55 -24.72
N LYS A 145 19.80 0.70 -25.15
CA LYS A 145 19.20 1.06 -26.45
C LYS A 145 17.84 0.41 -26.74
N ILE A 146 17.02 0.26 -25.68
CA ILE A 146 15.67 -0.33 -25.78
C ILE A 146 14.63 0.73 -26.19
N LYS A 147 14.90 2.01 -25.88
CA LYS A 147 14.25 3.22 -26.41
C LYS A 147 15.33 4.28 -26.61
N GLU A 148 15.11 5.17 -27.57
CA GLU A 148 15.94 6.38 -27.76
C GLU A 148 15.43 7.54 -26.88
N SER A 149 16.20 8.63 -26.77
CA SER A 149 15.86 9.77 -25.91
C SER A 149 14.55 10.47 -26.33
N ASP A 150 14.33 10.58 -27.64
CA ASP A 150 13.16 11.23 -28.23
C ASP A 150 11.84 10.51 -27.91
N TRP A 151 11.89 9.21 -27.61
CA TRP A 151 10.73 8.45 -27.17
C TRP A 151 10.16 9.02 -25.86
N PHE A 152 11.03 9.42 -24.92
CA PHE A 152 10.63 10.06 -23.66
C PHE A 152 10.18 11.52 -23.82
N GLU A 153 10.46 12.15 -24.95
CA GLU A 153 9.99 13.51 -25.30
C GLU A 153 8.62 13.48 -26.01
N LYS A 154 8.26 12.32 -26.59
CA LYS A 154 7.09 12.09 -27.44
C LYS A 154 6.01 11.19 -26.83
N ASN A 155 6.20 10.74 -25.58
CA ASN A 155 5.22 9.94 -24.85
C ASN A 155 5.04 10.45 -23.42
N VAL A 156 3.79 10.46 -22.96
CA VAL A 156 3.44 10.54 -21.54
C VAL A 156 3.66 9.16 -20.92
N ILE A 157 4.19 9.10 -19.70
CA ILE A 157 4.19 7.89 -18.86
C ILE A 157 3.28 8.14 -17.67
N HIS A 158 2.22 7.34 -17.52
CA HIS A 158 1.30 7.41 -16.39
C HIS A 158 1.52 6.19 -15.49
N LEU A 159 1.85 6.42 -14.21
CA LEU A 159 1.87 5.39 -13.16
C LEU A 159 0.67 5.59 -12.22
N HIS A 160 -0.03 4.49 -11.97
CA HIS A 160 -1.19 4.42 -11.09
C HIS A 160 -0.98 3.39 -9.97
N ILE A 161 -1.53 3.69 -8.79
CA ILE A 161 -1.65 2.74 -7.69
C ILE A 161 -3.13 2.72 -7.25
N PRO A 162 -3.88 1.64 -7.58
CA PRO A 162 -5.31 1.49 -7.31
C PRO A 162 -5.75 1.67 -5.85
N GLU A 163 -7.06 1.63 -5.62
CA GLU A 163 -7.72 2.15 -4.42
C GLU A 163 -7.46 3.65 -4.23
N GLY A 164 -7.91 4.46 -5.20
CA GLY A 164 -7.72 5.92 -5.25
C GLY A 164 -8.44 6.75 -4.17
N ALA A 165 -8.94 6.11 -3.10
CA ALA A 165 -9.45 6.74 -1.88
C ALA A 165 -8.49 6.57 -0.69
N THR A 166 -7.65 5.53 -0.70
CA THR A 166 -6.72 5.19 0.39
C THR A 166 -5.39 5.93 0.17
N PRO A 167 -4.95 6.83 1.06
CA PRO A 167 -3.64 7.49 0.96
C PRO A 167 -2.48 6.49 1.03
N LYS A 168 -1.42 6.75 0.24
CA LYS A 168 -0.23 5.89 0.14
C LYS A 168 1.00 6.78 0.14
N ASP A 169 1.92 6.57 1.07
CA ASP A 169 3.15 7.37 1.10
C ASP A 169 4.36 6.57 1.62
N GLY A 170 5.54 7.14 1.43
CA GLY A 170 6.82 6.60 1.87
C GLY A 170 7.58 5.83 0.78
N PRO A 171 8.91 5.70 0.93
CA PRO A 171 9.81 5.33 -0.18
C PRO A 171 9.89 3.82 -0.46
N SER A 172 9.25 2.98 0.37
CA SER A 172 9.46 1.52 0.38
C SER A 172 8.89 0.74 -0.83
N ALA A 173 8.42 1.46 -1.85
CA ALA A 173 7.95 0.94 -3.14
C ALA A 173 8.89 1.27 -4.31
N GLY A 174 10.01 1.96 -4.10
CA GLY A 174 10.92 2.42 -5.16
C GLY A 174 11.37 1.31 -6.14
N ILE A 175 11.79 0.14 -5.63
CA ILE A 175 12.15 -0.99 -6.51
C ILE A 175 10.95 -1.60 -7.25
N THR A 176 9.74 -1.49 -6.68
CA THR A 176 8.49 -1.91 -7.33
C THR A 176 8.17 -1.00 -8.50
N MET A 177 8.25 0.32 -8.30
CA MET A 177 7.97 1.31 -9.35
C MET A 177 9.01 1.22 -10.48
N ALA A 178 10.30 1.01 -10.15
CA ALA A 178 11.33 0.75 -11.15
C ALA A 178 11.05 -0.53 -11.94
N THR A 179 10.59 -1.59 -11.27
CA THR A 179 10.18 -2.84 -11.95
C THR A 179 8.95 -2.62 -12.85
N THR A 180 7.96 -1.85 -12.40
CA THR A 180 6.78 -1.46 -13.19
C THR A 180 7.17 -0.68 -14.45
N PHE A 181 8.02 0.36 -14.35
CA PHE A 181 8.50 1.10 -15.51
C PHE A 181 9.36 0.24 -16.46
N MET A 182 10.23 -0.63 -15.92
CA MET A 182 11.03 -1.55 -16.76
C MET A 182 10.13 -2.57 -17.48
N SER A 183 9.10 -3.07 -16.80
CA SER A 183 8.07 -3.97 -17.34
C SER A 183 7.33 -3.33 -18.53
N LEU A 184 6.93 -2.06 -18.38
CA LEU A 184 6.32 -1.25 -19.45
C LEU A 184 7.27 -1.05 -20.65
N LEU A 185 8.48 -0.54 -20.40
CA LEU A 185 9.38 -0.09 -21.46
C LEU A 185 10.03 -1.25 -22.23
N THR A 186 10.20 -2.41 -21.60
CA THR A 186 10.68 -3.65 -22.24
C THR A 186 9.56 -4.53 -22.81
N GLY A 187 8.30 -4.30 -22.42
CA GLY A 187 7.17 -5.15 -22.78
C GLY A 187 7.17 -6.53 -22.09
N ARG A 188 8.00 -6.74 -21.05
CA ARG A 188 8.17 -8.03 -20.37
C ARG A 188 7.27 -8.09 -19.13
N VAL A 189 6.45 -9.14 -19.00
CA VAL A 189 5.67 -9.41 -17.78
C VAL A 189 6.62 -9.91 -16.67
N ILE A 190 6.39 -9.49 -15.42
CA ILE A 190 7.17 -9.98 -14.28
C ILE A 190 6.84 -11.44 -13.94
N LYS A 191 7.75 -12.09 -13.22
CA LYS A 191 7.56 -13.41 -12.62
C LYS A 191 6.36 -13.43 -11.65
N SER A 192 5.48 -14.41 -11.82
CA SER A 192 4.28 -14.58 -10.98
C SER A 192 4.57 -15.02 -9.53
N ASN A 193 3.59 -14.78 -8.65
CA ASN A 193 3.62 -15.11 -7.21
C ASN A 193 4.81 -14.48 -6.45
N LEU A 194 5.30 -13.34 -6.95
CA LEU A 194 6.40 -12.56 -6.41
C LEU A 194 5.90 -11.16 -6.05
N ALA A 195 6.29 -10.68 -4.87
CA ALA A 195 6.15 -9.29 -4.46
C ALA A 195 7.52 -8.71 -4.04
N MET A 196 7.60 -7.40 -3.86
CA MET A 196 8.83 -6.74 -3.41
C MET A 196 8.58 -5.53 -2.51
N THR A 197 9.57 -5.19 -1.70
CA THR A 197 9.63 -3.90 -0.98
C THR A 197 11.09 -3.49 -0.86
N GLY A 198 11.34 -2.19 -0.93
CA GLY A 198 12.68 -1.62 -0.93
C GLY A 198 12.64 -0.18 -1.42
N GLU A 199 13.29 0.69 -0.68
CA GLU A 199 13.62 2.03 -1.18
C GLU A 199 14.73 1.91 -2.23
N LEU A 200 14.74 2.84 -3.19
CA LEU A 200 15.66 2.85 -4.32
C LEU A 200 16.38 4.20 -4.37
N SER A 201 17.71 4.19 -4.45
CA SER A 201 18.50 5.38 -4.75
C SER A 201 18.69 5.59 -6.26
N LEU A 202 18.97 6.83 -6.68
CA LEU A 202 19.38 7.16 -8.06
C LEU A 202 20.64 6.39 -8.51
N THR A 203 21.46 5.89 -7.58
CA THR A 203 22.66 5.07 -7.87
C THR A 203 22.37 3.57 -7.92
N GLY A 204 21.10 3.16 -7.84
CA GLY A 204 20.64 1.77 -7.93
C GLY A 204 20.84 0.95 -6.66
N GLN A 205 21.06 1.57 -5.51
CA GLN A 205 21.11 0.87 -4.21
C GLN A 205 19.69 0.57 -3.72
N VAL A 206 19.51 -0.59 -3.09
CA VAL A 206 18.25 -0.99 -2.45
C VAL A 206 18.36 -0.79 -0.94
N LEU A 207 17.65 0.21 -0.44
CA LEU A 207 17.79 0.70 0.94
C LEU A 207 16.76 0.06 1.90
N PRO A 208 17.08 -0.09 3.20
CA PRO A 208 16.24 -0.80 4.16
C PRO A 208 14.87 -0.14 4.39
N ILE A 209 13.86 -0.95 4.71
CA ILE A 209 12.47 -0.50 4.88
C ILE A 209 11.89 -0.86 6.25
N GLY A 210 10.82 -0.18 6.67
CA GLY A 210 10.03 -0.54 7.85
C GLY A 210 8.87 -1.50 7.57
N GLY A 211 8.35 -2.12 8.63
CA GLY A 211 7.10 -2.90 8.62
C GLY A 211 7.17 -4.25 7.91
N LEU A 212 8.32 -4.92 7.89
CA LEU A 212 8.51 -6.16 7.12
C LEU A 212 7.60 -7.32 7.62
N ARG A 213 7.31 -7.38 8.92
CA ARG A 213 6.39 -8.35 9.52
C ARG A 213 4.98 -8.22 8.94
N GLU A 214 4.44 -7.00 8.94
CA GLU A 214 3.08 -6.69 8.48
C GLU A 214 2.97 -6.88 6.96
N LYS A 215 4.00 -6.43 6.22
CA LYS A 215 4.15 -6.68 4.78
C LYS A 215 4.18 -8.17 4.44
N THR A 216 4.82 -9.00 5.27
CA THR A 216 4.83 -10.46 5.10
C THR A 216 3.47 -11.09 5.40
N VAL A 217 2.72 -10.60 6.39
CA VAL A 217 1.33 -11.04 6.63
C VAL A 217 0.44 -10.73 5.41
N ALA A 218 0.57 -9.54 4.82
CA ALA A 218 -0.17 -9.14 3.62
C ALA A 218 0.18 -10.01 2.40
N ALA A 219 1.47 -10.26 2.17
CA ALA A 219 1.96 -11.14 1.12
C ALA A 219 1.41 -12.58 1.29
N ARG A 220 1.41 -13.11 2.53
CA ARG A 220 0.90 -14.44 2.85
C ARG A 220 -0.61 -14.56 2.57
N ARG A 221 -1.40 -13.54 2.94
CA ARG A 221 -2.85 -13.47 2.67
C ARG A 221 -3.13 -13.52 1.17
N ASN A 222 -2.36 -12.76 0.38
CA ASN A 222 -2.46 -12.72 -1.09
C ASN A 222 -1.73 -13.87 -1.81
N GLY A 223 -1.42 -14.96 -1.11
CA GLY A 223 -0.85 -16.18 -1.70
C GLY A 223 0.59 -16.07 -2.23
N ILE A 224 1.26 -14.93 -2.08
CA ILE A 224 2.62 -14.66 -2.57
C ILE A 224 3.60 -15.70 -2.00
N LYS A 225 4.49 -16.23 -2.86
CA LYS A 225 5.46 -17.28 -2.51
C LYS A 225 6.91 -16.79 -2.53
N THR A 226 7.18 -15.64 -3.14
CA THR A 226 8.52 -15.01 -3.17
C THR A 226 8.41 -13.55 -2.77
N ILE A 227 9.27 -13.08 -1.87
CA ILE A 227 9.39 -11.65 -1.53
C ILE A 227 10.84 -11.21 -1.75
N ILE A 228 11.04 -10.19 -2.59
CA ILE A 228 12.32 -9.48 -2.68
C ILE A 228 12.37 -8.42 -1.57
N ILE A 229 13.48 -8.38 -0.82
CA ILE A 229 13.71 -7.47 0.31
C ILE A 229 15.10 -6.82 0.23
N PRO A 230 15.34 -5.68 0.89
CA PRO A 230 16.68 -5.12 1.02
C PRO A 230 17.56 -6.02 1.90
N LYS A 231 18.84 -6.16 1.56
CA LYS A 231 19.81 -6.96 2.31
C LYS A 231 19.93 -6.53 3.78
N GLY A 232 19.76 -5.24 4.06
CA GLY A 232 19.78 -4.69 5.42
C GLY A 232 18.60 -5.08 6.31
N ASN A 233 17.53 -5.66 5.73
CA ASN A 233 16.36 -6.15 6.44
C ASN A 233 16.39 -7.67 6.73
N VAL A 234 17.49 -8.38 6.43
CA VAL A 234 17.59 -9.83 6.70
C VAL A 234 17.44 -10.16 8.19
N ARG A 235 17.93 -9.27 9.07
CA ARG A 235 17.78 -9.37 10.54
C ARG A 235 16.32 -9.30 11.01
N ASP A 236 15.50 -8.48 10.36
CA ASP A 236 14.10 -8.28 10.78
C ASP A 236 13.23 -9.51 10.48
N LEU A 237 13.73 -10.44 9.65
CA LEU A 237 13.10 -11.75 9.43
C LEU A 237 13.00 -12.57 10.72
N ASP A 238 13.86 -12.35 11.72
CA ASP A 238 13.82 -13.08 12.99
C ASP A 238 12.70 -12.61 13.91
N GLU A 239 12.25 -11.35 13.77
CA GLU A 239 11.06 -10.82 14.44
C GLU A 239 9.74 -11.35 13.85
N ILE A 240 9.79 -11.99 12.67
CA ILE A 240 8.63 -12.54 11.99
C ILE A 240 8.35 -13.96 12.50
N PRO A 241 7.17 -14.23 13.11
CA PRO A 241 6.82 -15.55 13.61
C PRO A 241 6.90 -16.63 12.53
N VAL A 242 7.38 -17.83 12.89
CA VAL A 242 7.62 -18.92 11.93
C VAL A 242 6.39 -19.24 11.08
N HIS A 243 5.18 -19.20 11.66
CA HIS A 243 3.93 -19.45 10.93
C HIS A 243 3.59 -18.36 9.89
N VAL A 244 4.16 -17.15 10.01
CA VAL A 244 4.01 -16.05 9.03
C VAL A 244 5.04 -16.18 7.89
N LYS A 245 6.31 -16.49 8.20
CA LYS A 245 7.36 -16.68 7.18
C LYS A 245 7.36 -18.05 6.49
N SER A 246 6.69 -19.06 7.05
CA SER A 246 6.60 -20.40 6.47
C SER A 246 5.89 -20.40 5.10
N GLY A 247 6.51 -21.06 4.12
CA GLY A 247 6.03 -21.15 2.73
C GLY A 247 6.36 -19.93 1.85
N ILE A 248 7.11 -18.94 2.37
CA ILE A 248 7.56 -17.75 1.63
C ILE A 248 9.08 -17.80 1.46
N LYS A 249 9.57 -17.67 0.23
CA LYS A 249 10.99 -17.51 -0.08
C LYS A 249 11.36 -16.02 -0.07
N PHE A 250 12.24 -15.62 0.84
CA PHE A 250 12.84 -14.29 0.83
C PHE A 250 14.06 -14.25 -0.09
N LEU A 251 14.22 -13.15 -0.82
CA LEU A 251 15.33 -12.87 -1.72
C LEU A 251 15.96 -11.52 -1.35
N PRO A 252 17.04 -11.51 -0.54
CA PRO A 252 17.67 -10.29 -0.09
C PRO A 252 18.65 -9.74 -1.13
N VAL A 253 18.40 -8.52 -1.61
CA VAL A 253 19.21 -7.81 -2.64
C VAL A 253 19.90 -6.57 -2.09
N THR A 254 21.03 -6.18 -2.66
CA THR A 254 21.73 -4.91 -2.37
C THR A 254 21.50 -3.84 -3.44
N ARG A 255 21.22 -4.27 -4.67
CA ARG A 255 21.14 -3.44 -5.87
C ARG A 255 19.90 -3.74 -6.71
N VAL A 256 19.43 -2.73 -7.44
CA VAL A 256 18.21 -2.83 -8.25
C VAL A 256 18.41 -3.68 -9.51
N GLU A 257 19.64 -3.80 -10.01
CA GLU A 257 19.97 -4.73 -11.09
C GLU A 257 19.68 -6.19 -10.69
N GLU A 258 19.97 -6.57 -9.43
CA GLU A 258 19.59 -7.89 -8.89
C GLU A 258 18.06 -8.10 -8.89
N VAL A 259 17.27 -7.03 -8.68
CA VAL A 259 15.81 -7.10 -8.77
C VAL A 259 15.39 -7.42 -10.20
N MET A 260 15.97 -6.72 -11.19
CA MET A 260 15.63 -6.92 -12.60
C MET A 260 15.90 -8.36 -13.07
N ASP A 261 17.04 -8.95 -12.68
CA ASP A 261 17.37 -10.35 -12.97
C ASP A 261 16.39 -11.35 -12.31
N LEU A 262 15.93 -11.06 -11.09
CA LEU A 262 15.03 -11.93 -10.33
C LEU A 262 13.57 -11.86 -10.79
N VAL A 263 13.11 -10.70 -11.26
CA VAL A 263 11.72 -10.46 -11.71
C VAL A 263 11.51 -10.73 -13.20
N PHE A 264 12.54 -10.55 -14.04
CA PHE A 264 12.47 -10.80 -15.49
C PHE A 264 13.37 -11.97 -15.91
N PRO A 265 12.99 -13.24 -15.65
CA PRO A 265 13.78 -14.39 -16.05
C PRO A 265 14.05 -14.40 -17.56
N PRO A 266 15.18 -14.98 -18.02
CA PRO A 266 15.46 -15.13 -19.43
C PRO A 266 14.35 -15.94 -20.11
N GLU A 267 14.03 -15.60 -21.36
CA GLU A 267 13.00 -16.33 -22.09
C GLU A 267 13.36 -17.81 -22.19
N LYS A 268 12.50 -18.66 -21.61
CA LYS A 268 12.50 -20.08 -21.96
C LYS A 268 12.09 -20.15 -23.42
N SER A 269 13.07 -20.40 -24.30
CA SER A 269 12.86 -20.59 -25.73
C SER A 269 11.62 -21.47 -25.94
N ARG A 270 10.57 -20.93 -26.57
CA ARG A 270 9.37 -21.70 -26.89
C ARG A 270 9.77 -22.87 -27.78
N ALA A 271 9.96 -24.04 -27.17
CA ALA A 271 10.06 -25.29 -27.91
C ALA A 271 8.81 -25.37 -28.79
N LYS A 272 9.00 -25.32 -30.12
CA LYS A 272 7.89 -25.44 -31.05
C LYS A 272 7.20 -26.77 -30.75
N LYS A 273 5.97 -26.73 -30.24
CA LYS A 273 5.05 -27.83 -30.47
C LYS A 273 4.89 -27.88 -31.98
N ALA A 274 5.49 -28.87 -32.62
CA ALA A 274 5.19 -29.16 -34.01
C ALA A 274 3.74 -29.62 -34.06
N ASP A 275 2.96 -29.07 -34.99
CA ASP A 275 1.56 -29.47 -35.16
C ASP A 275 1.50 -30.93 -35.62
N GLY A 276 1.08 -31.78 -34.69
CA GLY A 276 1.15 -33.24 -34.79
C GLY A 276 -0.06 -33.85 -35.49
N LYS A 277 -0.17 -33.56 -36.79
CA LYS A 277 -0.84 -34.35 -37.83
C LYS A 277 -2.28 -34.83 -37.58
#